data_AF-A0A0C5RQ66-F1
#
_entry.id   AF-A0A0C5RQ66-F1
#
_cell.length_a   1.000
_cell.length_b   1.000
_cell.length_c   1.000
_cell.angle_alpha   90.00
_cell.angle_beta   90.00
_cell.angle_gamma   90.00
#
_symmetry.space_group_name_H-M   'P 1'
#
loop_
_entity.id
_entity.type
_entity.pdbx_description
1 polymer ?
#
loop_
_entity_poly.entity_id
_entity_poly.type
_entity_poly.pdbx_seq_one_letter_code
_entity_poly.pdbx_strand_id
1 'polypeptide(L)'
;MRNIFEDEIKEMRTNNINDVVRNPEKYQDKLKKYAERYDFDLNYLQQEILENVHLINHIAKDPQKQNFHEKLVEKYINSNFEEFEEFEILPKNSEKSIYLSNGLVVSRNNLTTKNHTKSIDFKWKYKNYIVYASHKYTKDRGGAQDNQYDDVKSFLKHARENINKENLFIAICDGDYYREKKFQELRNLVIGSRKCIISSVDSLKKEIDKCIEDQDEEDNK
;
A
#
# COMPACT_ATOMS: atom_id res chain seq x y z
N MET A 1 18.11 6.85 -3.79
CA MET A 1 17.23 6.47 -4.90
C MET A 1 16.23 7.61 -5.08
N ARG A 2 16.09 8.18 -6.27
CA ARG A 2 15.10 9.24 -6.51
C ARG A 2 13.73 8.54 -6.46
N ASN A 3 12.92 8.87 -5.47
CA ASN A 3 11.65 8.21 -5.21
C ASN A 3 10.74 8.42 -6.43
N ILE A 4 10.43 7.34 -7.14
CA ILE A 4 9.66 7.34 -8.41
C ILE A 4 8.29 8.01 -8.27
N PHE A 5 7.81 8.17 -7.04
CA PHE A 5 6.49 8.70 -6.73
C PHE A 5 6.47 10.18 -6.35
N GLU A 6 7.62 10.84 -6.15
CA GLU A 6 7.64 12.24 -5.66
C GLU A 6 7.07 13.24 -6.65
N ASP A 7 7.38 13.08 -7.93
CA ASP A 7 6.90 13.98 -8.97
C ASP A 7 5.41 13.75 -9.24
N GLU A 8 4.95 12.49 -9.23
CA GLU A 8 3.52 12.15 -9.33
C GLU A 8 2.71 12.69 -8.13
N ILE A 9 3.27 12.71 -6.91
CA ILE A 9 2.62 13.36 -5.73
C ILE A 9 2.42 14.86 -5.98
N LYS A 10 3.46 15.54 -6.49
CA LYS A 10 3.40 16.99 -6.74
C LYS A 10 2.39 17.31 -7.84
N GLU A 11 2.38 16.51 -8.91
CA GLU A 11 1.43 16.66 -10.00
C GLU A 11 -0.01 16.46 -9.50
N MET A 12 -0.26 15.39 -8.73
CA MET A 12 -1.57 15.15 -8.14
C MET A 12 -2.04 16.24 -7.18
N ARG A 13 -1.13 16.79 -6.35
CA ARG A 13 -1.47 17.93 -5.49
C ARG A 13 -1.94 19.12 -6.32
N THR A 14 -1.21 19.42 -7.39
CA THR A 14 -1.57 20.48 -8.33
C THR A 14 -2.94 20.21 -8.95
N ASN A 15 -3.19 18.98 -9.39
CA ASN A 15 -4.49 18.59 -9.96
C ASN A 15 -5.64 18.71 -8.96
N ASN A 16 -5.44 18.28 -7.71
CA ASN A 16 -6.46 18.39 -6.64
C ASN A 16 -6.76 19.85 -6.28
N ILE A 17 -5.73 20.71 -6.21
CA ILE A 17 -5.89 22.16 -6.01
C ILE A 17 -6.69 22.77 -7.17
N ASN A 18 -6.31 22.45 -8.41
CA ASN A 18 -7.01 22.94 -9.60
C ASN A 18 -8.46 22.45 -9.67
N ASP A 19 -8.75 21.22 -9.23
CA ASP A 19 -10.13 20.71 -9.18
C ASP A 19 -10.98 21.46 -8.15
N VAL A 20 -10.42 21.85 -7.00
CA VAL A 20 -11.12 22.69 -6.02
C VAL A 20 -11.47 24.06 -6.60
N VAL A 21 -10.53 24.70 -7.31
CA VAL A 21 -10.74 26.02 -7.92
C VAL A 21 -11.75 25.96 -9.07
N ARG A 22 -11.68 24.92 -9.92
CA ARG A 22 -12.54 24.78 -11.10
C ARG A 22 -13.94 24.26 -10.78
N ASN A 23 -14.08 23.48 -9.69
CA ASN A 23 -15.32 22.80 -9.33
C ASN A 23 -15.65 22.98 -7.83
N PRO A 24 -15.71 24.21 -7.29
CA PRO A 24 -15.93 24.46 -5.86
C PRO A 24 -17.26 23.89 -5.35
N GLU A 25 -18.26 23.72 -6.21
CA GLU A 25 -19.55 23.10 -5.92
C GLU A 25 -19.43 21.63 -5.47
N LYS A 26 -18.39 20.90 -5.90
CA LYS A 26 -18.14 19.52 -5.44
C LYS A 26 -17.67 19.46 -3.98
N TYR A 27 -17.23 20.59 -3.43
CA TYR A 27 -16.58 20.68 -2.13
C TYR A 27 -17.43 21.38 -1.07
N GLN A 28 -18.71 21.63 -1.34
CA GLN A 28 -19.63 22.34 -0.46
C GLN A 28 -19.76 21.70 0.93
N ASP A 29 -19.84 20.38 1.02
CA ASP A 29 -19.91 19.68 2.31
C ASP A 29 -18.64 19.88 3.16
N LYS A 30 -17.48 19.99 2.52
CA LYS A 30 -16.22 20.26 3.23
C LYS A 30 -16.15 21.71 3.69
N LEU A 31 -16.57 22.65 2.84
CA LEU A 31 -16.68 24.07 3.17
C LEU A 31 -17.62 24.28 4.35
N LYS A 32 -18.80 23.66 4.33
CA LYS A 32 -19.77 23.70 5.43
C LYS A 32 -19.17 23.18 6.74
N LYS A 33 -18.50 22.03 6.72
CA LYS A 33 -17.82 21.49 7.91
C LYS A 33 -16.69 22.39 8.43
N TYR A 34 -15.98 23.05 7.53
CA TYR A 34 -14.94 24.01 7.89
C TYR A 34 -15.55 25.27 8.52
N ALA A 35 -16.62 25.80 7.92
CA ALA A 35 -17.41 26.91 8.45
C ALA A 35 -17.91 26.63 9.87
N GLU A 36 -18.58 25.50 10.07
CA GLU A 36 -19.11 25.08 11.38
C GLU A 36 -18.01 24.90 12.43
N ARG A 37 -16.84 24.38 12.04
CA ARG A 37 -15.73 24.13 12.98
C ARG A 37 -15.12 25.42 13.51
N TYR A 38 -15.05 26.46 12.68
CA TYR A 38 -14.35 27.71 13.00
C TYR A 38 -15.29 28.92 13.10
N ASP A 39 -16.61 28.68 13.08
CA ASP A 39 -17.66 29.69 13.15
C ASP A 39 -17.55 30.77 12.06
N PHE A 40 -17.31 30.34 10.82
CA PHE A 40 -17.27 31.23 9.65
C PHE A 40 -18.59 31.24 8.88
N ASP A 41 -18.88 32.35 8.21
CA ASP A 41 -19.98 32.42 7.25
C ASP A 41 -19.66 31.60 6.00
N LEU A 42 -20.59 30.73 5.59
CA LEU A 42 -20.39 29.84 4.45
C LEU A 42 -20.33 30.60 3.12
N ASN A 43 -21.14 31.66 2.95
CA ASN A 43 -21.15 32.42 1.69
C ASN A 43 -19.82 33.16 1.51
N TYR A 44 -19.26 33.69 2.58
CA TYR A 44 -17.91 34.26 2.60
C TYR A 44 -16.86 33.23 2.15
N LEU A 45 -16.87 32.02 2.73
CA LEU A 45 -15.89 30.98 2.35
C LEU A 45 -16.05 30.50 0.90
N GLN A 46 -17.28 30.47 0.37
CA GLN A 46 -17.56 30.12 -1.02
C GLN A 46 -16.96 31.13 -2.01
N GLN A 47 -16.86 32.40 -1.62
CA GLN A 47 -16.19 33.42 -2.43
C GLN A 47 -14.66 33.33 -2.26
N GLU A 48 -14.19 33.18 -1.02
CA GLU A 48 -12.75 33.11 -0.70
C GLU A 48 -12.04 31.91 -1.31
N ILE A 49 -12.69 30.75 -1.45
CA ILE A 49 -12.05 29.53 -1.94
C ILE A 49 -11.53 29.66 -3.39
N LEU A 50 -11.95 30.67 -4.15
CA LEU A 50 -11.47 30.90 -5.51
C LEU A 50 -10.05 31.49 -5.55
N GLU A 51 -9.65 32.20 -4.50
CA GLU A 51 -8.41 33.00 -4.49
C GLU A 51 -7.51 32.69 -3.29
N ASN A 52 -8.06 32.14 -2.22
CA ASN A 52 -7.34 31.89 -0.99
C ASN A 52 -6.60 30.54 -1.01
N VAL A 53 -5.31 30.58 -1.34
CA VAL A 53 -4.44 29.40 -1.44
C VAL A 53 -4.41 28.56 -0.16
N HIS A 54 -4.55 29.17 1.02
CA HIS A 54 -4.55 28.44 2.29
C HIS A 54 -5.85 27.66 2.49
N LEU A 55 -6.99 28.28 2.17
CA LEU A 55 -8.29 27.62 2.20
C LEU A 55 -8.35 26.50 1.15
N ILE A 56 -7.89 26.75 -0.07
CA ILE A 56 -7.81 25.74 -1.14
C ILE A 56 -6.98 24.55 -0.69
N ASN A 57 -5.79 24.78 -0.13
CA ASN A 57 -4.92 23.71 0.37
C ASN A 57 -5.55 22.92 1.52
N HIS A 58 -6.38 23.55 2.35
CA HIS A 58 -7.11 22.87 3.41
C HIS A 58 -8.24 21.98 2.88
N ILE A 59 -8.95 22.45 1.85
CA ILE A 59 -10.10 21.76 1.26
C ILE A 59 -9.65 20.66 0.29
N ALA A 60 -8.58 20.90 -0.47
CA ALA A 60 -7.97 19.94 -1.39
C ALA A 60 -7.56 18.68 -0.63
N LYS A 61 -7.80 17.52 -1.24
CA LYS A 61 -7.38 16.25 -0.65
C LYS A 61 -5.86 16.13 -0.81
N ASP A 62 -5.16 15.87 0.29
CA ASP A 62 -3.74 15.50 0.23
C ASP A 62 -3.60 14.08 -0.33
N PRO A 63 -2.92 13.87 -1.47
CA PRO A 63 -2.72 12.54 -2.03
C PRO A 63 -2.09 11.57 -1.03
N GLN A 64 -1.22 12.05 -0.14
CA GLN A 64 -0.59 11.20 0.88
C GLN A 64 -1.57 10.64 1.93
N LYS A 65 -2.78 11.20 2.05
CA LYS A 65 -3.87 10.71 2.92
C LYS A 65 -4.89 9.85 2.17
N GLN A 66 -4.75 9.73 0.85
CA GLN A 66 -5.52 8.80 0.04
C GLN A 66 -4.69 7.52 -0.12
N ASN A 67 -5.30 6.39 -0.49
CA ASN A 67 -4.59 5.15 -0.84
C ASN A 67 -3.77 5.33 -2.13
N PHE A 68 -2.96 6.38 -2.20
CA PHE A 68 -2.31 6.91 -3.37
C PHE A 68 -1.10 6.07 -3.73
N HIS A 69 -0.28 5.72 -2.74
CA HIS A 69 0.87 4.84 -2.93
C HIS A 69 0.44 3.49 -3.51
N GLU A 70 -0.74 2.97 -3.14
CA GLU A 70 -1.29 1.74 -3.73
C GLU A 70 -1.64 1.91 -5.20
N LYS A 71 -2.31 3.01 -5.57
CA LYS A 71 -2.64 3.31 -6.97
C LYS A 71 -1.41 3.53 -7.83
N LEU A 72 -0.37 4.13 -7.25
CA LEU A 72 0.89 4.31 -7.97
C LEU A 72 1.60 2.98 -8.20
N VAL A 73 1.64 2.10 -7.19
CA VAL A 73 2.19 0.75 -7.37
C VAL A 73 1.38 -0.05 -8.38
N GLU A 74 0.05 0.02 -8.35
CA GLU A 74 -0.82 -0.59 -9.36
C GLU A 74 -0.48 -0.10 -10.77
N LYS A 75 -0.41 1.23 -10.97
CA LYS A 75 -0.03 1.81 -12.26
C LYS A 75 1.35 1.35 -12.70
N TYR A 76 2.33 1.34 -11.78
CA TYR A 76 3.70 0.92 -12.06
C TYR A 76 3.75 -0.56 -12.47
N ILE A 77 3.13 -1.45 -11.71
CA ILE A 77 3.10 -2.89 -11.99
C ILE A 77 2.44 -3.16 -13.34
N ASN A 78 1.26 -2.60 -13.58
CA ASN A 78 0.54 -2.78 -14.85
C ASN A 78 1.32 -2.25 -16.06
N SER A 79 2.21 -1.26 -15.87
CA SER A 79 2.99 -0.67 -16.96
C SER A 79 4.33 -1.35 -17.22
N ASN A 80 4.87 -2.08 -16.23
CA ASN A 80 6.24 -2.62 -16.31
C ASN A 80 6.30 -4.15 -16.25
N PHE A 81 5.25 -4.83 -15.80
CA PHE A 81 5.22 -6.27 -15.59
C PHE A 81 3.98 -6.87 -16.27
N GLU A 82 4.00 -6.94 -17.59
CA GLU A 82 2.89 -7.50 -18.39
C GLU A 82 2.59 -8.97 -18.04
N GLU A 83 3.58 -9.69 -17.50
CA GLU A 83 3.43 -11.09 -17.09
C GLU A 83 2.72 -11.26 -15.74
N PHE A 84 2.46 -10.18 -15.01
CA PHE A 84 1.68 -10.23 -13.77
C PHE A 84 0.19 -10.20 -14.13
N GLU A 85 -0.40 -11.38 -14.17
CA GLU A 85 -1.80 -11.57 -14.57
C GLU A 85 -2.75 -11.26 -13.41
N GLU A 86 -3.94 -10.74 -13.74
CA GLU A 86 -5.01 -10.49 -12.76
C GLU A 86 -4.57 -9.65 -11.54
N PHE A 87 -3.70 -8.66 -11.76
CA PHE A 87 -3.30 -7.75 -10.68
C PHE A 87 -4.50 -6.96 -10.15
N GLU A 88 -4.73 -7.03 -8.84
CA GLU A 88 -5.81 -6.34 -8.14
C GLU A 88 -5.37 -5.68 -6.83
N ILE A 89 -5.86 -4.45 -6.60
CA ILE A 89 -5.89 -3.85 -5.27
C ILE A 89 -7.03 -4.49 -4.48
N LEU A 90 -6.69 -5.18 -3.39
CA LEU A 90 -7.67 -5.87 -2.58
C LEU A 90 -8.49 -4.87 -1.75
N PRO A 91 -9.79 -5.14 -1.54
CA PRO A 91 -10.66 -4.22 -0.81
C PRO A 91 -10.25 -4.16 0.66
N LYS A 92 -10.31 -2.95 1.23
CA LYS A 92 -10.02 -2.71 2.65
C LYS A 92 -11.31 -2.55 3.45
N ASN A 93 -11.30 -3.09 4.67
CA ASN A 93 -12.44 -3.00 5.60
C ASN A 93 -13.77 -3.51 5.04
N SER A 94 -13.74 -4.45 4.09
CA SER A 94 -14.94 -5.08 3.54
C SER A 94 -15.02 -6.56 3.95
N GLU A 95 -16.19 -7.15 3.77
CA GLU A 95 -16.41 -8.60 3.92
C GLU A 95 -15.46 -9.44 3.06
N LYS A 96 -15.04 -8.89 1.93
CA LYS A 96 -14.11 -9.50 0.96
C LYS A 96 -12.64 -9.18 1.22
N SER A 97 -12.32 -8.36 2.23
CA SER A 97 -10.92 -8.09 2.59
C SER A 97 -10.21 -9.39 2.95
N ILE A 98 -9.01 -9.59 2.44
CA ILE A 98 -8.21 -10.80 2.65
C ILE A 98 -7.18 -10.56 3.74
N TYR A 99 -6.95 -11.55 4.59
CA TYR A 99 -6.01 -11.54 5.72
C TYR A 99 -5.21 -12.85 5.73
N LEU A 100 -4.11 -12.87 6.48
CA LEU A 100 -3.48 -14.11 6.91
C LEU A 100 -3.81 -14.40 8.36
N SER A 101 -4.15 -15.65 8.64
CA SER A 101 -4.44 -16.15 9.99
C SER A 101 -3.88 -17.56 10.13
N ASN A 102 -2.88 -17.74 10.99
CA ASN A 102 -2.18 -19.01 11.21
C ASN A 102 -1.75 -19.70 9.89
N GLY A 103 -1.10 -18.98 8.99
CA GLY A 103 -0.72 -19.50 7.67
C GLY A 103 -1.83 -19.56 6.63
N LEU A 104 -3.10 -19.36 6.97
CA LEU A 104 -4.22 -19.45 6.01
C LEU A 104 -4.60 -18.08 5.43
N VAL A 105 -4.84 -18.04 4.12
CA VAL A 105 -5.44 -16.89 3.44
C VAL A 105 -6.95 -16.94 3.66
N VAL A 106 -7.51 -15.93 4.34
CA VAL A 106 -8.93 -15.91 4.73
C VAL A 106 -9.57 -14.56 4.42
N SER A 107 -10.85 -14.57 4.05
CA SER A 107 -11.64 -13.33 3.94
C SER A 107 -12.13 -12.87 5.32
N ARG A 108 -12.51 -11.59 5.43
CA ARG A 108 -13.04 -11.01 6.68
C ARG A 108 -14.23 -11.79 7.23
N ASN A 109 -15.15 -12.23 6.36
CA ASN A 109 -16.33 -12.99 6.78
C ASN A 109 -15.99 -14.36 7.39
N ASN A 110 -14.83 -14.92 7.04
CA ASN A 110 -14.37 -16.22 7.52
C ASN A 110 -13.34 -16.11 8.65
N LEU A 111 -13.12 -14.90 9.16
CA LEU A 111 -12.12 -14.62 10.17
C LEU A 111 -12.68 -14.95 11.57
N THR A 112 -12.22 -16.05 12.17
CA THR A 112 -12.75 -16.58 13.44
C THR A 112 -11.90 -16.24 14.66
N THR A 113 -10.68 -15.76 14.45
CA THR A 113 -9.70 -15.46 15.51
C THR A 113 -9.27 -14.01 15.44
N LYS A 114 -8.72 -13.49 16.56
CA LYS A 114 -8.03 -12.20 16.62
C LYS A 114 -6.55 -12.30 16.25
N ASN A 115 -6.00 -13.51 16.09
CA ASN A 115 -4.62 -13.74 15.69
C ASN A 115 -4.49 -13.73 14.17
N HIS A 116 -4.50 -12.54 13.58
CA HIS A 116 -4.41 -12.34 12.14
C HIS A 116 -3.64 -11.07 11.81
N THR A 117 -3.23 -10.96 10.55
CA THR A 117 -2.55 -9.77 10.02
C THR A 117 -3.52 -8.61 9.82
N LYS A 118 -3.04 -7.44 9.40
CA LYS A 118 -3.90 -6.51 8.66
C LYS A 118 -4.27 -7.07 7.30
N SER A 119 -5.25 -6.44 6.65
CA SER A 119 -5.67 -6.84 5.32
C SER A 119 -4.51 -6.75 4.33
N ILE A 120 -4.40 -7.75 3.46
CA ILE A 120 -3.45 -7.80 2.35
C ILE A 120 -3.83 -6.69 1.36
N ASP A 121 -2.82 -6.04 0.78
CA ASP A 121 -3.00 -4.86 -0.07
C ASP A 121 -3.21 -5.26 -1.54
N PHE A 122 -2.47 -6.24 -2.05
CA PHE A 122 -2.53 -6.67 -3.46
C PHE A 122 -2.59 -8.18 -3.63
N LYS A 123 -3.14 -8.61 -4.77
CA LYS A 123 -3.09 -9.98 -5.26
C LYS A 123 -2.87 -10.00 -6.77
N TRP A 124 -2.11 -10.97 -7.26
CA TRP A 124 -1.95 -11.25 -8.69
C TRP A 124 -1.52 -12.70 -8.92
N LYS A 125 -1.48 -13.11 -10.17
CA LYS A 125 -0.92 -14.39 -10.62
C LYS A 125 0.42 -14.15 -11.31
N TYR A 126 1.38 -15.03 -11.05
CA TYR A 126 2.64 -15.04 -11.76
C TYR A 126 3.14 -16.46 -11.95
N LYS A 127 3.30 -16.91 -13.20
CA LYS A 127 3.55 -18.33 -13.53
C LYS A 127 2.47 -19.21 -12.87
N ASN A 128 2.86 -20.24 -12.13
CA ASN A 128 1.97 -21.13 -11.38
C ASN A 128 1.65 -20.64 -9.95
N TYR A 129 2.05 -19.42 -9.59
CA TYR A 129 1.89 -18.90 -8.24
C TYR A 129 0.77 -17.86 -8.13
N ILE A 130 0.03 -17.90 -7.02
CA ILE A 130 -0.79 -16.80 -6.54
C ILE A 130 0.07 -15.97 -5.59
N VAL A 131 0.23 -14.70 -5.92
CA VAL A 131 1.05 -13.77 -5.15
C VAL A 131 0.17 -12.87 -4.31
N TYR A 132 0.48 -12.78 -3.02
CA TYR A 132 -0.18 -11.91 -2.05
C TYR A 132 0.84 -10.91 -1.51
N ALA A 133 0.53 -9.62 -1.57
CA ALA A 133 1.46 -8.60 -1.08
C ALA A 133 0.86 -7.67 -0.04
N SER A 134 1.65 -7.38 1.00
CA SER A 134 1.44 -6.20 1.82
C SER A 134 2.39 -5.10 1.37
N HIS A 135 1.85 -3.91 1.18
CA HIS A 135 2.59 -2.73 0.73
C HIS A 135 2.63 -1.67 1.82
N LYS A 136 3.82 -1.17 2.12
CA LYS A 136 4.00 -0.05 3.04
C LYS A 136 5.02 0.91 2.47
N TYR A 137 4.59 2.16 2.32
CA TYR A 137 5.45 3.28 1.96
C TYR A 137 5.68 4.18 3.18
N THR A 138 6.93 4.35 3.58
CA THR A 138 7.29 4.91 4.89
C THR A 138 8.48 5.87 4.79
N LYS A 139 8.26 7.16 5.04
CA LYS A 139 9.27 8.23 4.82
C LYS A 139 10.25 8.48 5.97
N ASP A 140 9.81 8.46 7.23
CA ASP A 140 10.57 9.14 8.31
C ASP A 140 10.25 8.71 9.76
N ARG A 141 11.25 8.39 10.59
CA ARG A 141 11.07 7.65 11.87
C ARG A 141 10.01 8.25 12.82
N GLY A 142 9.16 7.39 13.41
CA GLY A 142 8.19 7.78 14.45
C GLY A 142 7.16 6.69 14.78
N GLY A 143 6.38 6.83 15.86
CA GLY A 143 5.53 5.74 16.39
C GLY A 143 4.46 5.21 15.44
N ALA A 144 3.90 6.05 14.55
CA ALA A 144 2.96 5.58 13.53
C ALA A 144 3.63 4.67 12.48
N GLN A 145 4.94 4.82 12.26
CA GLN A 145 5.71 4.02 11.32
C GLN A 145 6.19 2.71 11.93
N ASP A 146 6.49 2.70 13.23
CA ASP A 146 6.77 1.47 13.96
C ASP A 146 5.57 0.52 13.87
N ASN A 147 4.34 1.05 13.96
CA ASN A 147 3.13 0.26 13.73
C ASN A 147 3.06 -0.33 12.31
N GLN A 148 3.41 0.44 11.27
CA GLN A 148 3.45 -0.07 9.89
C GLN A 148 4.53 -1.15 9.72
N TYR A 149 5.67 -0.99 10.40
CA TYR A 149 6.73 -1.99 10.41
C TYR A 149 6.31 -3.27 11.15
N ASP A 150 5.60 -3.13 12.27
CA ASP A 150 5.01 -4.25 13.02
C ASP A 150 3.96 -4.99 12.20
N ASP A 151 3.15 -4.27 11.42
CA ASP A 151 2.20 -4.89 10.48
C ASP A 151 2.94 -5.77 9.44
N VAL A 152 4.06 -5.30 8.89
CA VAL A 152 4.89 -6.09 7.95
C VAL A 152 5.48 -7.32 8.63
N LYS A 153 6.01 -7.18 9.85
CA LYS A 153 6.54 -8.33 10.61
C LYS A 153 5.45 -9.37 10.89
N SER A 154 4.25 -8.92 11.25
CA SER A 154 3.10 -9.80 11.46
C SER A 154 2.73 -10.54 10.18
N PHE A 155 2.65 -9.82 9.05
CA PHE A 155 2.41 -10.40 7.73
C PHE A 155 3.39 -11.51 7.40
N LEU A 156 4.70 -11.25 7.52
CA LEU A 156 5.74 -12.24 7.22
C LEU A 156 5.72 -13.46 8.15
N LYS A 157 5.42 -13.27 9.44
CA LYS A 157 5.31 -14.38 10.41
C LYS A 157 4.16 -15.32 10.03
N HIS A 158 2.98 -14.78 9.77
CA HIS A 158 1.85 -15.59 9.34
C HIS A 158 2.07 -16.21 7.95
N ALA A 159 2.68 -15.49 7.02
CA ALA A 159 3.00 -16.01 5.69
C ALA A 159 3.93 -17.23 5.74
N ARG A 160 4.92 -17.22 6.63
CA ARG A 160 5.87 -18.33 6.81
C ARG A 160 5.20 -19.64 7.23
N GLU A 161 4.05 -19.57 7.90
CA GLU A 161 3.26 -20.73 8.32
C GLU A 161 2.40 -21.31 7.18
N ASN A 162 2.33 -20.65 6.03
CA ASN A 162 1.51 -21.11 4.91
C ASN A 162 2.06 -22.38 4.27
N ILE A 163 1.22 -23.42 4.21
CA ILE A 163 1.59 -24.72 3.65
C ILE A 163 1.38 -24.83 2.14
N ASN A 164 0.56 -23.98 1.52
CA ASN A 164 0.30 -24.04 0.07
C ASN A 164 1.55 -23.63 -0.72
N LYS A 165 2.10 -24.54 -1.53
CA LYS A 165 3.31 -24.30 -2.32
C LYS A 165 3.08 -23.30 -3.47
N GLU A 166 1.85 -23.16 -3.93
CA GLU A 166 1.49 -22.25 -5.03
C GLU A 166 1.28 -20.81 -4.54
N ASN A 167 1.44 -20.53 -3.24
CA ASN A 167 1.31 -19.18 -2.71
C ASN A 167 2.67 -18.54 -2.45
N LEU A 168 2.86 -17.32 -2.97
CA LEU A 168 3.97 -16.45 -2.62
C LEU A 168 3.48 -15.23 -1.82
N PHE A 169 4.27 -14.81 -0.84
CA PHE A 169 3.94 -13.70 0.07
C PHE A 169 5.03 -12.64 0.02
N ILE A 170 4.65 -11.41 -0.30
CA ILE A 170 5.62 -10.34 -0.53
C ILE A 170 5.34 -9.16 0.39
N ALA A 171 6.36 -8.74 1.12
CA ALA A 171 6.37 -7.44 1.78
C ALA A 171 7.03 -6.42 0.83
N ILE A 172 6.22 -5.58 0.18
CA ILE A 172 6.68 -4.46 -0.64
C ILE A 172 6.90 -3.26 0.29
N CYS A 173 8.16 -2.91 0.52
CA CYS A 173 8.60 -1.93 1.49
C CYS A 173 9.33 -0.79 0.78
N ASP A 174 8.65 0.35 0.62
CA ASP A 174 9.18 1.52 -0.09
C ASP A 174 9.39 2.71 0.87
N GLY A 175 10.29 3.62 0.50
CA GLY A 175 10.60 4.84 1.26
C GLY A 175 11.79 4.71 2.21
N ASP A 176 12.27 5.86 2.69
CA ASP A 176 13.57 6.01 3.36
C ASP A 176 13.66 5.32 4.74
N TYR A 177 12.54 4.88 5.29
CA TYR A 177 12.50 4.10 6.53
C TYR A 177 13.12 2.71 6.33
N TYR A 178 12.90 2.08 5.18
CA TYR A 178 13.36 0.72 4.88
C TYR A 178 14.80 0.74 4.33
N ARG A 179 15.75 1.10 5.19
CA ARG A 179 17.18 0.99 4.88
C ARG A 179 17.67 -0.45 5.06
N GLU A 180 18.89 -0.74 4.62
CA GLU A 180 19.48 -2.09 4.65
C GLU A 180 19.29 -2.83 5.99
N LYS A 181 19.49 -2.15 7.11
CA LYS A 181 19.27 -2.74 8.44
C LYS A 181 17.84 -3.27 8.63
N LYS A 182 16.83 -2.51 8.20
CA LYS A 182 15.42 -2.91 8.32
C LYS A 182 15.06 -4.04 7.37
N PHE A 183 15.59 -4.01 6.14
CA PHE A 183 15.48 -5.15 5.22
C PHE A 183 16.11 -6.41 5.82
N GLN A 184 17.30 -6.31 6.40
CA GLN A 184 17.95 -7.46 7.03
C GLN A 184 17.16 -8.00 8.23
N GLU A 185 16.61 -7.11 9.08
CA GLU A 185 15.71 -7.51 10.18
C GLU A 185 14.51 -8.31 9.65
N LEU A 186 13.88 -7.87 8.55
CA LEU A 186 12.74 -8.58 7.95
C LEU A 186 13.15 -9.90 7.29
N ARG A 187 14.28 -9.93 6.57
CA ARG A 187 14.85 -11.16 5.97
C ARG A 187 15.12 -12.22 7.05
N ASN A 188 15.67 -11.80 8.19
CA ASN A 188 15.95 -12.70 9.32
C ASN A 188 14.68 -13.39 9.87
N LEU A 189 13.51 -12.74 9.82
CA LEU A 189 12.25 -13.34 10.28
C LEU A 189 11.79 -14.51 9.42
N VAL A 190 12.20 -14.51 8.15
CA VAL A 190 11.77 -15.50 7.16
C VAL A 190 12.93 -16.33 6.63
N ILE A 191 14.07 -16.37 7.35
CA ILE A 191 15.17 -17.29 7.03
C ILE A 191 14.63 -18.72 6.90
N GLY A 192 14.98 -19.37 5.79
CA GLY A 192 14.55 -20.72 5.44
C GLY A 192 13.13 -20.80 4.86
N SER A 193 12.38 -19.69 4.78
CA SER A 193 11.13 -19.65 4.02
C SER A 193 11.44 -19.54 2.53
N ARG A 194 10.84 -20.41 1.73
CA ARG A 194 10.90 -20.36 0.26
C ARG A 194 9.73 -19.60 -0.36
N LYS A 195 8.87 -18.98 0.46
CA LYS A 195 7.62 -18.34 -0.02
C LYS A 195 7.49 -16.88 0.37
N CYS A 196 8.40 -16.39 1.21
CA CYS A 196 8.34 -15.04 1.74
C CYS A 196 9.43 -14.19 1.11
N ILE A 197 9.03 -13.11 0.45
CA ILE A 197 9.92 -12.19 -0.26
C ILE A 197 9.81 -10.81 0.40
N ILE A 198 10.95 -10.14 0.56
CA ILE A 198 11.01 -8.75 1.01
C ILE A 198 11.64 -7.94 -0.12
N SER A 199 10.91 -6.96 -0.65
CA SER A 199 11.34 -6.21 -1.82
C SER A 199 10.92 -4.74 -1.73
N SER A 200 11.55 -3.88 -2.53
CA SER A 200 10.94 -2.63 -2.99
C SER A 200 10.10 -2.89 -4.24
N VAL A 201 9.27 -1.93 -4.65
CA VAL A 201 8.54 -2.06 -5.92
C VAL A 201 9.50 -2.17 -7.13
N ASP A 202 10.62 -1.44 -7.09
CA ASP A 202 11.61 -1.41 -8.18
C ASP A 202 12.32 -2.76 -8.36
N SER A 203 12.58 -3.47 -7.25
CA SER A 203 13.23 -4.77 -7.25
C SER A 203 12.26 -5.95 -7.35
N LEU A 204 10.95 -5.70 -7.40
CA LEU A 204 9.90 -6.70 -7.19
C LEU A 204 10.05 -7.93 -8.08
N LYS A 205 10.10 -7.72 -9.41
CA LYS A 205 10.19 -8.83 -10.37
C LYS A 205 11.45 -9.67 -10.16
N LYS A 206 12.60 -9.01 -10.00
CA LYS A 206 13.89 -9.68 -9.77
C LYS A 206 13.87 -10.58 -8.53
N GLU A 207 13.31 -10.09 -7.42
CA GLU A 207 13.26 -10.86 -6.17
C GLU A 207 12.27 -12.03 -6.25
N ILE A 208 11.16 -11.88 -6.99
CA ILE A 208 10.21 -12.98 -7.26
C ILE A 208 10.86 -14.05 -8.13
N ASP A 209 11.47 -13.66 -9.24
CA ASP A 209 12.11 -14.61 -10.17
C ASP A 209 13.18 -15.43 -9.45
N LYS A 210 14.06 -14.77 -8.69
CA LYS A 210 15.08 -15.44 -7.89
C LYS A 210 14.48 -16.45 -6.91
N CYS A 211 13.40 -16.07 -6.21
CA CYS A 211 12.74 -16.95 -5.24
C CYS A 211 12.14 -18.21 -5.90
N ILE A 212 11.64 -18.08 -7.12
CA ILE A 212 11.10 -19.20 -7.89
C ILE A 212 12.24 -20.09 -8.41
N GLU A 213 13.31 -19.51 -8.95
CA GLU A 213 14.50 -20.24 -9.41
C GLU A 213 15.13 -21.06 -8.26
N ASP A 214 15.30 -20.45 -7.09
CA ASP A 214 15.83 -21.11 -5.90
C ASP A 214 14.94 -22.31 -5.46
N GLN A 215 13.63 -22.26 -5.69
CA GLN A 215 12.70 -23.35 -5.40
C GLN A 215 12.83 -24.49 -6.42
N ASP A 216 12.87 -24.15 -7.71
CA ASP A 216 12.95 -25.13 -8.79
C ASP A 216 14.28 -25.91 -8.76
N GLU A 217 15.40 -25.25 -8.41
CA GLU A 217 16.70 -25.93 -8.26
C GLU A 217 16.74 -26.96 -7.13
N GLU A 218 15.96 -26.75 -6.07
CA GLU A 218 15.95 -27.61 -4.89
C GLU A 218 14.96 -28.77 -5.02
N ASP A 219 13.84 -28.57 -5.71
CA ASP A 219 12.88 -29.64 -6.02
C ASP A 219 13.43 -30.63 -7.09
N ASN A 220 14.46 -30.23 -7.84
CA ASN A 220 15.17 -31.08 -8.81
C ASN A 220 16.41 -31.81 -8.23
N LYS A 221 16.70 -31.66 -6.92
CA LYS A 221 17.78 -32.38 -6.20
C LYS A 221 17.25 -33.56 -5.41
#